data_AF-A0A2V8U0Z0-F1
#
_entry.id   AF-A0A2V8U0Z0-F1
#
_cell.length_a   1.000
_cell.length_b   1.000
_cell.length_c   1.000
_cell.angle_alpha   90.00
_cell.angle_beta   90.00
_cell.angle_gamma   90.00
#
_symmetry.space_group_name_H-M   'P 1'
#
loop_
_entity.id
_entity.type
_entity.pdbx_description
1 polymer ?
#
loop_
_entity_poly.entity_id
_entity_poly.type
_entity_poly.pdbx_seq_one_letter_code
_entity_poly.pdbx_strand_id
1 'polypeptide(L)'
;MKELLGIENEVEVHLGRLLASMGEQDAWNRLRFGGIGHYAEERLGLSRTAAQSRARAARLLGRFPLLRDAYERDALGLEAALIVGRILSAPDADGAATPACRVNTERTWVGHASELTIKRLRDEA
;
A
#
# COMPACT_ATOMS: atom_id res chain seq x y z
N MET A 1 14.62 18.78 7.38
CA MET A 1 14.37 17.95 6.19
C MET A 1 13.77 16.59 6.56
N LYS A 2 14.36 15.81 7.48
CA LYS A 2 13.76 14.54 7.95
C LYS A 2 12.35 14.69 8.55
N GLU A 3 12.10 15.73 9.33
CA GLU A 3 10.77 15.96 9.91
C GLU A 3 9.69 16.24 8.86
N LEU A 4 10.01 16.96 7.77
CA LEU A 4 9.06 17.24 6.70
C LEU A 4 8.67 15.97 5.94
N LEU A 5 9.65 15.10 5.68
CA LEU A 5 9.42 13.79 5.05
C LEU A 5 8.57 12.88 5.94
N GLY A 6 8.79 12.91 7.26
CA GLY A 6 7.97 12.17 8.22
C GLY A 6 6.50 12.64 8.19
N ILE A 7 6.26 13.95 8.18
CA ILE A 7 4.90 14.51 8.07
C ILE A 7 4.25 14.11 6.74
N GLU A 8 5.00 14.18 5.63
CA GLU A 8 4.50 13.75 4.32
C GLU A 8 4.08 12.27 4.36
N ASN A 9 4.92 11.38 4.90
CA ASN A 9 4.60 9.96 5.01
C ASN A 9 3.38 9.71 5.90
N GLU A 10 3.27 10.41 7.03
CA GLU A 10 2.10 10.32 7.90
C GLU A 10 0.81 10.73 7.17
N VAL A 11 0.84 11.84 6.41
CA VAL A 11 -0.29 12.29 5.59
C VAL A 11 -0.66 11.25 4.55
N GLU A 12 0.33 10.67 3.86
CA GLU A 12 0.16 9.63 2.85
C GLU A 12 -0.52 8.37 3.43
N VAL A 13 -0.05 7.90 4.59
CA VAL A 13 -0.62 6.76 5.31
C VAL A 13 -2.08 7.03 5.69
N HIS A 14 -2.36 8.19 6.31
CA HIS A 14 -3.70 8.53 6.77
C HIS A 14 -4.67 8.70 5.59
N LEU A 15 -4.22 9.37 4.52
CA LEU A 15 -5.01 9.57 3.32
C LEU A 15 -5.36 8.21 2.66
N GLY A 16 -4.38 7.32 2.51
CA GLY A 16 -4.63 5.98 1.96
C GLY A 16 -5.65 5.19 2.77
N ARG A 17 -5.52 5.19 4.11
CA ARG A 17 -6.47 4.52 5.02
C ARG A 17 -7.87 5.11 4.91
N LEU A 18 -8.00 6.43 4.88
CA LEU A 18 -9.27 7.12 4.72
C LEU A 18 -9.94 6.72 3.40
N LEU A 19 -9.21 6.82 2.28
CA LEU A 19 -9.73 6.46 0.96
C LEU A 19 -10.13 4.97 0.86
N ALA A 20 -9.37 4.07 1.49
CA ALA A 20 -9.73 2.65 1.55
C ALA A 20 -11.04 2.44 2.32
N SER A 21 -11.13 3.01 3.54
CA SER A 21 -12.30 2.87 4.42
C SER A 21 -13.57 3.48 3.83
N MET A 22 -13.47 4.62 3.14
CA MET A 22 -14.59 5.24 2.43
C MET A 22 -15.11 4.32 1.32
N GLY A 23 -14.24 3.62 0.61
CA GLY A 23 -14.64 2.63 -0.38
C GLY A 23 -15.34 1.42 0.22
N GLU A 24 -14.86 0.93 1.37
CA GLU A 24 -15.47 -0.19 2.10
C GLU A 24 -16.86 0.14 2.66
N GLN A 25 -17.10 1.42 2.98
CA GLN A 25 -18.37 1.92 3.52
C GLN A 25 -19.35 2.45 2.44
N ASP A 26 -19.07 2.18 1.16
CA ASP A 26 -19.84 2.69 0.01
C ASP A 26 -20.04 4.23 0.05
N ALA A 27 -19.05 4.97 0.58
CA ALA A 27 -19.17 6.40 0.79
C ALA A 27 -19.28 7.18 -0.53
N TRP A 28 -18.72 6.65 -1.64
CA TRP A 28 -18.75 7.32 -2.94
C TRP A 28 -20.18 7.55 -3.42
N ASN A 29 -21.01 6.51 -3.38
CA ASN A 29 -22.40 6.60 -3.79
C ASN A 29 -23.21 7.53 -2.87
N ARG A 30 -22.99 7.43 -1.56
CA ARG A 30 -23.65 8.29 -0.54
C ARG A 30 -23.29 9.76 -0.71
N LEU A 31 -22.07 10.05 -1.11
CA LEU A 31 -21.54 11.39 -1.39
C LEU A 31 -21.76 11.84 -2.85
N ARG A 32 -22.41 11.02 -3.68
CA ARG A 32 -22.70 11.28 -5.10
C ARG A 32 -21.46 11.43 -5.99
N PHE A 33 -20.38 10.72 -5.68
CA PHE A 33 -19.22 10.59 -6.55
C PHE A 33 -19.23 9.24 -7.28
N GLY A 34 -18.79 9.22 -8.54
CA GLY A 34 -18.69 7.98 -9.33
C GLY A 34 -17.62 6.99 -8.85
N GLY A 35 -16.85 7.33 -7.83
CA GLY A 35 -15.84 6.47 -7.21
C GLY A 35 -14.67 7.27 -6.65
N ILE A 36 -13.67 6.55 -6.12
CA ILE A 36 -12.46 7.14 -5.53
C ILE A 36 -11.75 8.15 -6.45
N GLY A 37 -11.65 7.84 -7.75
CA GLY A 37 -10.97 8.70 -8.71
C GLY A 37 -11.70 10.03 -8.92
N HIS A 38 -13.01 9.97 -9.09
CA HIS A 38 -13.85 11.16 -9.25
C HIS A 38 -13.81 12.04 -7.98
N TYR A 39 -13.89 11.43 -6.78
CA TYR A 39 -13.72 12.17 -5.54
C TYR A 39 -12.34 12.83 -5.42
N ALA A 40 -11.28 12.10 -5.78
CA ALA A 40 -9.92 12.60 -5.68
C ALA A 40 -9.65 13.80 -6.60
N GLU A 41 -10.11 13.73 -7.84
CA GLU A 41 -9.95 14.79 -8.84
C GLU A 41 -10.74 16.04 -8.43
N GLU A 42 -12.01 15.88 -8.02
CA GLU A 42 -12.90 17.00 -7.70
C GLU A 42 -12.65 17.62 -6.31
N ARG A 43 -12.16 16.85 -5.32
CA ARG A 43 -12.10 17.31 -3.92
C ARG A 43 -10.70 17.38 -3.33
N LEU A 44 -9.76 16.60 -3.85
CA LEU A 44 -8.42 16.49 -3.26
C LEU A 44 -7.34 17.08 -4.17
N GLY A 45 -7.66 17.42 -5.42
CA GLY A 45 -6.66 17.82 -6.41
C GLY A 45 -5.66 16.72 -6.76
N LEU A 46 -6.03 15.46 -6.52
CA LEU A 46 -5.20 14.28 -6.76
C LEU A 46 -5.66 13.57 -8.02
N SER A 47 -4.70 13.05 -8.79
CA SER A 47 -5.05 12.18 -9.92
C SER A 47 -5.73 10.90 -9.43
N ARG A 48 -6.62 10.34 -10.26
CA ARG A 48 -7.24 9.04 -10.01
C ARG A 48 -6.22 7.96 -9.61
N THR A 49 -5.12 7.85 -10.36
CA THR A 49 -4.07 6.84 -10.12
C THR A 49 -3.41 7.05 -8.75
N ALA A 50 -3.11 8.30 -8.38
CA ALA A 50 -2.51 8.63 -7.10
C ALA A 50 -3.39 8.19 -5.92
N ALA A 51 -4.70 8.47 -5.99
CA ALA A 51 -5.66 8.09 -4.97
C ALA A 51 -5.86 6.56 -4.88
N GLN A 52 -5.98 5.91 -6.04
CA GLN A 52 -6.13 4.45 -6.11
C GLN A 52 -4.91 3.72 -5.56
N SER A 53 -3.70 4.18 -5.88
CA SER A 53 -2.45 3.60 -5.37
C SER A 53 -2.37 3.70 -3.85
N ARG A 54 -2.72 4.85 -3.26
CA ARG A 54 -2.75 5.06 -1.79
C ARG A 54 -3.77 4.14 -1.11
N ALA A 55 -4.99 4.07 -1.64
CA ALA A 55 -6.02 3.18 -1.09
C ALA A 55 -5.64 1.69 -1.23
N ARG A 56 -5.01 1.30 -2.35
CA ARG A 56 -4.50 -0.06 -2.55
C ARG A 56 -3.38 -0.38 -1.56
N ALA A 57 -2.43 0.53 -1.36
CA ALA A 57 -1.35 0.37 -0.40
C ALA A 57 -1.94 0.20 1.01
N ALA A 58 -2.85 1.07 1.45
CA ALA A 58 -3.46 0.96 2.77
C ALA A 58 -4.10 -0.41 3.05
N ARG A 59 -4.78 -1.02 2.07
CA ARG A 59 -5.33 -2.38 2.20
C ARG A 59 -4.24 -3.44 2.35
N LEU A 60 -3.17 -3.34 1.56
CA LEU A 60 -2.02 -4.25 1.63
C LEU A 60 -1.31 -4.13 3.00
N LEU A 61 -1.07 -2.90 3.47
CA LEU A 61 -0.45 -2.65 4.78
C LEU A 61 -1.34 -3.07 5.96
N GLY A 62 -2.66 -3.10 5.77
CA GLY A 62 -3.60 -3.69 6.73
C GLY A 62 -3.45 -5.22 6.83
N ARG A 63 -3.10 -5.88 5.71
CA ARG A 63 -2.94 -7.35 5.61
C ARG A 63 -1.54 -7.85 5.97
N PHE A 64 -0.51 -7.05 5.75
CA PHE A 64 0.91 -7.41 5.89
C PHE A 64 1.62 -6.50 6.91
N PRO A 65 1.71 -6.89 8.19
CA PRO A 65 2.23 -6.04 9.27
C PRO A 65 3.71 -5.67 9.17
N LEU A 66 4.58 -6.55 8.67
CA LEU A 66 6.00 -6.27 8.47
C LEU A 66 6.20 -5.33 7.27
N LEU A 67 5.37 -5.46 6.23
CA LEU A 67 5.36 -4.52 5.11
C LEU A 67 4.92 -3.12 5.57
N ARG A 68 3.92 -3.04 6.46
CA ARG A 68 3.50 -1.78 7.08
C ARG A 68 4.63 -1.13 7.87
N ASP A 69 5.29 -1.91 8.72
CA ASP A 69 6.37 -1.41 9.55
C ASP A 69 7.54 -0.86 8.70
N ALA A 70 7.89 -1.52 7.60
CA ALA A 70 8.90 -1.03 6.68
C ALA A 70 8.48 0.25 5.93
N TYR A 71 7.20 0.36 5.55
CA TYR A 71 6.67 1.55 4.90
C TYR A 71 6.59 2.76 5.86
N GLU A 72 6.09 2.56 7.08
CA GLU A 72 5.95 3.62 8.08
C GLU A 72 7.31 4.14 8.60
N ARG A 73 8.38 3.33 8.50
CA ARG A 73 9.76 3.74 8.82
C ARG A 73 10.54 4.31 7.64
N ASP A 74 9.87 4.58 6.52
CA ASP A 74 10.48 5.07 5.27
C ASP A 74 11.55 4.12 4.68
N ALA A 75 11.57 2.84 5.09
CA ALA A 75 12.48 1.84 4.54
C ALA A 75 12.01 1.36 3.15
N LEU A 76 10.72 1.50 2.84
CA LEU A 76 10.14 1.20 1.53
C LEU A 76 9.22 2.34 1.08
N GLY A 77 9.39 2.78 -0.17
CA GLY A 77 8.47 3.72 -0.81
C GLY A 77 7.16 3.05 -1.25
N LEU A 78 6.18 3.88 -1.63
CA LEU A 78 4.83 3.44 -2.04
C LEU A 78 4.86 2.38 -3.14
N GLU A 79 5.70 2.57 -4.15
CA GLU A 79 5.76 1.65 -5.28
C GLU A 79 6.30 0.28 -4.89
N ALA A 80 7.37 0.23 -4.08
CA ALA A 80 7.90 -1.02 -3.55
C ALA A 80 6.86 -1.74 -2.68
N ALA A 81 6.13 -1.00 -1.83
CA ALA A 81 5.05 -1.57 -1.02
C ALA A 81 3.92 -2.18 -1.87
N LEU A 82 3.55 -1.53 -2.98
CA LEU A 82 2.55 -2.05 -3.91
C LEU A 82 3.01 -3.30 -4.67
N ILE A 83 4.30 -3.39 -5.02
CA ILE A 83 4.89 -4.56 -5.67
C ILE A 83 4.94 -5.73 -4.69
N VAL A 84 5.58 -5.54 -3.53
CA VAL A 84 5.73 -6.59 -2.51
C VAL A 84 4.37 -7.09 -2.03
N GLY A 85 3.44 -6.18 -1.73
CA GLY A 85 2.10 -6.58 -1.31
C GLY A 85 1.33 -7.36 -2.39
N ARG A 86 1.60 -7.13 -3.68
CA ARG A 86 1.03 -7.92 -4.77
C ARG A 86 1.60 -9.34 -4.78
N ILE A 87 2.92 -9.47 -4.69
CA ILE A 87 3.61 -10.78 -4.63
C ILE A 87 3.09 -11.59 -3.45
N LEU A 88 3.00 -10.97 -2.26
CA LEU A 88 2.48 -11.62 -1.05
C LEU A 88 0.99 -11.98 -1.11
N SER A 89 0.24 -11.38 -2.04
CA SER A 89 -1.19 -11.69 -2.26
C SER A 89 -1.42 -12.74 -3.34
N ALA A 90 -0.37 -13.20 -4.02
CA ALA A 90 -0.49 -14.20 -5.07
C ALA A 90 -0.91 -15.57 -4.48
N PRO A 91 -1.85 -16.29 -5.12
CA PRO A 91 -2.42 -17.52 -4.58
C PRO A 91 -1.39 -18.64 -4.38
N ASP A 92 -0.26 -18.60 -5.11
CA ASP A 92 0.81 -19.59 -5.03
C ASP A 92 1.65 -19.47 -3.74
N ALA A 93 1.60 -18.32 -3.06
CA ALA A 93 2.19 -18.15 -1.73
C ALA A 93 1.38 -18.84 -0.61
N ASP A 94 0.12 -19.20 -0.90
CA ASP A 94 -0.89 -19.56 0.09
C ASP A 94 -1.47 -20.99 -0.07
N GLY A 95 -1.00 -21.80 -1.03
CA GLY A 95 -1.58 -23.11 -1.33
C GLY A 95 -1.61 -24.14 -0.17
N ALA A 96 -0.75 -23.98 0.84
CA ALA A 96 -0.74 -24.81 2.06
C ALA A 96 0.12 -24.21 3.20
N ALA A 97 0.28 -22.87 3.27
CA ALA A 97 1.25 -22.25 4.17
C ALA A 97 0.66 -21.98 5.57
N THR A 98 1.26 -22.59 6.60
CA THR A 98 1.01 -22.27 8.03
C THR A 98 1.22 -20.77 8.29
N PRO A 99 0.51 -20.13 9.25
CA PRO A 99 0.71 -18.72 9.59
C PRO A 99 2.18 -18.30 9.75
N ALA A 100 3.02 -19.17 10.30
CA ALA A 100 4.46 -18.95 10.46
C ALA A 100 5.21 -18.85 9.11
N CYS A 101 4.85 -19.67 8.12
CA CYS A 101 5.43 -19.61 6.78
C CYS A 101 5.10 -18.27 6.10
N ARG A 102 3.86 -17.79 6.24
CA ARG A 102 3.44 -16.50 5.68
C ARG A 102 4.23 -15.32 6.26
N VAL A 103 4.43 -15.30 7.59
CA VAL A 103 5.24 -14.26 8.24
C VAL A 103 6.71 -14.33 7.81
N ASN A 104 7.26 -15.54 7.62
CA ASN A 104 8.62 -15.69 7.14
C ASN A 104 8.77 -15.22 5.69
N THR A 105 7.84 -15.57 4.81
CA THR A 105 7.79 -15.09 3.42
C THR A 105 7.67 -13.57 3.36
N GLU A 106 6.81 -12.97 4.18
CA GLU A 106 6.70 -11.53 4.30
C GLU A 106 8.03 -10.90 4.73
N ARG A 107 8.68 -11.43 5.78
CA ARG A 107 9.98 -10.95 6.26
C ARG A 107 11.06 -11.03 5.18
N THR A 108 11.13 -12.14 4.45
CA THR A 108 12.10 -12.34 3.37
C THR A 108 11.90 -11.30 2.27
N TRP A 109 10.67 -11.11 1.79
CA TRP A 109 10.38 -10.13 0.74
C TRP A 109 10.60 -8.69 1.19
N VAL A 110 10.23 -8.35 2.43
CA VAL A 110 10.48 -7.01 2.99
C VAL A 110 11.98 -6.72 3.12
N GLY A 111 12.76 -7.69 3.62
CA GLY A 111 14.22 -7.59 3.68
C GLY A 111 14.83 -7.42 2.28
N HIS A 112 14.45 -8.29 1.35
CA HIS A 112 14.92 -8.25 -0.04
C HIS A 112 14.59 -6.92 -0.73
N ALA A 113 13.37 -6.40 -0.53
CA ALA A 113 12.93 -5.14 -1.12
C ALA A 113 13.62 -3.91 -0.53
N SER A 114 14.12 -3.98 0.70
CA SER A 114 14.87 -2.89 1.31
C SER A 114 16.28 -2.73 0.73
N GLU A 115 16.82 -3.79 0.11
CA GLU A 115 18.17 -3.82 -0.47
C GLU A 115 18.18 -3.61 -1.99
N LEU A 116 17.05 -3.82 -2.67
CA LEU A 116 16.94 -3.74 -4.12
C LEU A 116 16.40 -2.40 -4.63
N THR A 117 16.78 -2.07 -5.86
CA THR A 117 16.16 -0.96 -6.61
C THR A 117 14.76 -1.35 -7.10
N ILE A 118 13.87 -0.36 -7.23
CA ILE A 118 12.50 -0.53 -7.73
C ILE A 118 12.46 -1.25 -9.09
N LYS A 119 13.45 -0.99 -9.96
CA LYS A 119 13.55 -1.65 -11.27
C LYS A 119 13.71 -3.16 -11.13
N ARG A 120 14.62 -3.61 -10.27
CA ARG A 120 14.85 -5.04 -10.01
C ARG A 120 13.64 -5.69 -9.37
N LEU A 121 13.00 -5.02 -8.42
CA LEU A 121 11.75 -5.49 -7.82
C LEU A 121 10.63 -5.69 -8.84
N ARG A 122 10.58 -4.87 -9.90
CA ARG A 122 9.59 -5.02 -10.97
C ARG A 122 9.89 -6.19 -11.89
N ASP A 123 11.16 -6.47 -12.16
CA ASP A 123 11.57 -7.59 -13.02
C ASP A 123 11.30 -8.96 -12.38
N GLU A 124 11.21 -9.01 -11.04
CA GLU A 124 11.01 -10.23 -10.25
C GLU A 124 9.54 -10.48 -9.81
N ALA A 125 8.66 -9.51 -10.06
CA ALA A 125 7.24 -9.52 -9.62
C ALA A 125 6.29 -10.10 -10.67
#